data_AF-A0A377PQ90-F1
#
_entry.id   AF-A0A377PQ90-F1
#
_cell.length_a   1.000
_cell.length_b   1.000
_cell.length_c   1.000
_cell.angle_alpha   90.00
_cell.angle_beta   90.00
_cell.angle_gamma   90.00
#
_symmetry.space_group_name_H-M   'P 1'
#
loop_
_entity.id
_entity.type
_entity.pdbx_description
1 polymer ?
#
loop_
_entity_poly.entity_id
_entity_poly.type
_entity_poly.pdbx_seq_one_letter_code
_entity_poly.pdbx_strand_id
1 'polypeptide(L)'
;MQGTKIRLMVGGLLLAAASSSVHSEALQPDPAWQEGKLDNGFSWQLLATPQRPSDRIELRMIVSTGSLVESNQQVGFAHLLPRLALTHSDNFTASQLQSFWQQSIDPQRPLPSGGELL
;
A
#
# COMPACT_ATOMS: atom_id res chain seq x y z
N MET A 1 -21.29 48.04 41.23
CA MET A 1 -21.41 46.56 41.33
C MET A 1 -21.84 45.85 40.03
N GLN A 2 -22.28 46.55 38.97
CA GLN A 2 -22.72 45.89 37.72
C GLN A 2 -21.56 45.48 36.77
N GLY A 3 -20.47 46.26 36.71
CA GLY A 3 -19.33 45.96 35.83
C GLY A 3 -18.60 44.64 36.16
N THR A 4 -18.55 44.25 37.43
CA THR A 4 -17.95 42.96 37.84
C THR A 4 -18.78 41.77 37.35
N LYS A 5 -20.12 41.88 37.38
CA LYS A 5 -21.02 40.81 36.90
C LYS A 5 -20.92 40.62 35.38
N ILE A 6 -20.81 41.72 34.63
CA ILE A 6 -20.62 41.67 33.17
C ILE A 6 -19.29 41.01 32.81
N ARG A 7 -18.19 41.36 33.50
CA ARG A 7 -16.88 40.72 33.27
C ARG A 7 -16.92 39.22 33.56
N LEU A 8 -17.62 38.80 34.61
CA LEU A 8 -17.79 37.38 34.94
C LEU A 8 -18.64 36.64 33.90
N MET A 9 -19.71 37.25 33.38
CA MET A 9 -20.52 36.63 32.32
C MET A 9 -19.76 36.52 31.00
N VAL A 10 -19.04 37.57 30.59
CA VAL A 10 -18.23 37.55 29.35
C VAL A 10 -17.08 36.54 29.47
N GLY A 11 -16.41 36.48 30.63
CA GLY A 11 -15.36 35.48 30.89
C GLY A 11 -15.89 34.05 30.87
N GLY A 12 -17.07 33.80 31.47
CA GLY A 12 -17.73 32.50 31.44
C GLY A 12 -18.15 32.06 30.04
N LEU A 13 -18.66 33.00 29.23
CA LEU A 13 -19.05 32.73 27.85
C LEU A 13 -17.84 32.44 26.94
N LEU A 14 -16.73 33.16 27.13
CA LEU A 14 -15.46 32.90 26.45
C LEU A 14 -14.89 31.51 26.81
N LEU A 15 -14.96 31.12 28.08
CA LEU A 15 -14.45 29.83 28.53
C LEU A 15 -15.30 28.66 28.00
N ALA A 16 -16.62 28.83 27.94
CA ALA A 16 -17.53 27.84 27.34
C ALA A 16 -17.30 27.67 25.82
N ALA A 17 -17.07 28.76 25.09
CA ALA A 17 -16.78 28.73 23.65
C ALA A 17 -15.41 28.09 23.32
N ALA A 18 -14.41 28.26 24.18
CA ALA A 18 -13.09 27.64 24.02
C ALA A 18 -13.09 26.12 24.29
N SER A 19 -14.09 25.62 25.01
CA SER A 19 -14.19 24.19 25.39
C SER A 19 -14.81 23.32 24.29
N SER A 20 -15.53 23.92 23.34
CA SER A 20 -16.27 23.20 22.29
C SER A 20 -15.45 22.82 21.04
N SER A 21 -14.16 23.17 20.99
CA SER A 21 -13.31 22.96 19.82
C SER A 21 -12.29 21.83 20.00
N VAL A 22 -12.60 20.79 20.77
CA VAL A 22 -11.82 19.55 20.75
C VAL A 22 -12.29 18.72 19.57
N HIS A 23 -11.76 19.01 18.38
CA HIS A 23 -11.88 18.13 17.24
C HIS A 23 -10.77 17.08 17.33
N SER A 24 -11.10 15.79 17.23
CA SER A 24 -10.07 14.77 17.11
C SER A 24 -9.30 15.01 15.82
N GLU A 25 -7.98 15.08 15.92
CA GLU A 25 -7.14 15.17 14.72
C GLU A 25 -7.29 13.87 13.92
N ALA A 26 -7.48 13.99 12.61
CA ALA A 26 -7.53 12.83 11.73
C ALA A 26 -6.15 12.16 11.73
N LEU A 27 -6.14 10.82 11.77
CA LEU A 27 -4.90 10.05 11.62
C LEU A 27 -4.23 10.45 10.32
N GLN A 28 -3.02 10.99 10.42
CA GLN A 28 -2.23 11.35 9.26
C GLN A 28 -1.66 10.06 8.66
N PRO A 29 -1.75 9.88 7.33
CA PRO A 29 -1.06 8.78 6.66
C PRO A 29 0.45 8.93 6.85
N ASP A 30 1.16 7.81 6.88
CA ASP A 30 2.61 7.79 7.07
C ASP A 30 3.31 8.47 5.88
N PRO A 31 4.04 9.58 6.09
CA PRO A 31 4.69 10.33 5.02
C PRO A 31 5.84 9.57 4.34
N ALA A 32 6.31 8.45 4.91
CA ALA A 32 7.32 7.62 4.28
C ALA A 32 6.79 6.87 3.04
N TRP A 33 5.48 6.68 2.94
CA TRP A 33 4.84 6.07 1.78
C TRP A 33 4.67 7.08 0.66
N GLN A 34 5.31 6.80 -0.46
CA GLN A 34 5.06 7.49 -1.72
C GLN A 34 3.95 6.74 -2.45
N GLU A 35 2.94 7.46 -2.92
CA GLU A 35 1.83 6.87 -3.66
C GLU A 35 1.48 7.69 -4.88
N GLY A 36 0.87 7.04 -5.88
CA GLY A 36 0.43 7.71 -7.08
C GLY A 36 -0.51 6.84 -7.90
N LYS A 37 -1.06 7.46 -8.95
CA LYS A 37 -1.97 6.82 -9.89
C LYS A 37 -1.61 7.23 -11.32
N LEU A 38 -1.48 6.23 -12.18
CA LEU A 38 -1.23 6.43 -13.61
C LEU A 38 -2.54 6.79 -14.34
N ASP A 39 -2.43 7.36 -15.54
CA ASP A 39 -3.59 7.78 -16.35
C ASP A 39 -4.56 6.63 -16.69
N ASN A 40 -4.04 5.40 -16.77
CA ASN A 40 -4.84 4.19 -16.99
C ASN A 40 -5.58 3.69 -15.73
N GLY A 41 -5.42 4.38 -14.59
CA GLY A 41 -6.04 4.04 -13.32
C GLY A 41 -5.20 3.13 -12.40
N PHE A 42 -4.03 2.66 -12.84
CA PHE A 42 -3.15 1.82 -12.01
C PHE A 42 -2.58 2.63 -10.84
N SER A 43 -2.79 2.15 -9.62
CA SER A 43 -2.29 2.80 -8.40
C SER A 43 -1.03 2.08 -7.91
N TRP A 44 -0.05 2.84 -7.44
CA TRP A 44 1.22 2.32 -6.95
C TRP A 44 1.58 2.95 -5.61
N GLN A 45 2.32 2.19 -4.81
CA GLN A 45 2.83 2.60 -3.50
C GLN A 45 4.28 2.14 -3.36
N LEU A 46 5.13 2.99 -2.82
CA LEU A 46 6.55 2.75 -2.63
C LEU A 46 6.98 3.22 -1.24
N LEU A 47 7.59 2.31 -0.48
CA LEU A 47 8.24 2.59 0.79
C LEU A 47 9.74 2.39 0.63
N ALA A 48 10.51 3.47 0.64
CA ALA A 48 11.97 3.39 0.63
C ALA A 48 12.49 3.10 2.03
N THR A 49 13.34 2.08 2.17
CA THR A 49 13.94 1.70 3.47
C THR A 49 15.47 1.82 3.43
N PRO A 50 16.05 3.04 3.31
CA PRO A 50 17.50 3.24 3.26
C PRO A 50 18.24 2.70 4.51
N GLN A 51 17.54 2.57 5.64
CA GLN A 51 18.02 1.96 6.87
C GLN A 51 18.26 0.44 6.76
N ARG A 52 17.74 -0.23 5.72
CA ARG A 52 17.91 -1.66 5.46
C ARG A 52 18.36 -1.88 4.00
N PRO A 53 19.59 -1.46 3.62
CA PRO A 53 20.03 -1.48 2.23
C PRO A 53 20.33 -2.89 1.70
N SER A 54 20.59 -3.85 2.58
CA SER A 54 20.87 -5.25 2.23
C SER A 54 19.64 -6.14 2.17
N ASP A 55 18.47 -5.60 2.55
CA ASP A 55 17.23 -6.37 2.54
C ASP A 55 16.72 -6.56 1.12
N ARG A 56 15.97 -7.65 0.92
CA ARG A 56 15.31 -7.90 -0.35
C ARG A 56 14.19 -6.90 -0.58
N ILE A 57 14.00 -6.55 -1.84
CA ILE A 57 12.85 -5.75 -2.28
C ILE A 57 11.60 -6.63 -2.26
N GLU A 58 10.54 -6.16 -1.62
CA GLU A 58 9.21 -6.78 -1.70
C GLU A 58 8.37 -6.08 -2.77
N LEU A 59 7.82 -6.85 -3.70
CA LEU A 59 6.85 -6.36 -4.67
C LEU A 59 5.50 -7.06 -4.45
N ARG A 60 4.42 -6.27 -4.38
CA ARG A 60 3.06 -6.78 -4.19
C ARG A 60 2.17 -6.21 -5.28
N MET A 61 1.53 -7.09 -6.04
CA MET A 61 0.50 -6.72 -7.01
C MET A 61 -0.85 -7.19 -6.48
N ILE A 62 -1.74 -6.23 -6.21
CA ILE A 62 -3.10 -6.51 -5.75
C ILE A 62 -4.04 -6.26 -6.92
N VAL A 63 -4.82 -7.29 -7.26
CA VAL A 63 -5.93 -7.17 -8.21
C VAL A 63 -7.20 -7.36 -7.39
N SER A 64 -8.10 -6.37 -7.44
CA SER A 64 -9.38 -6.39 -6.70
C SER A 64 -10.42 -7.35 -7.31
N THR A 65 -10.00 -8.60 -7.56
CA THR A 65 -10.77 -9.67 -8.18
C THR A 65 -10.55 -10.95 -7.39
N GLY A 66 -11.62 -11.69 -7.11
CA GLY A 66 -11.57 -12.95 -6.35
C GLY A 66 -12.77 -13.84 -6.66
N SER A 67 -12.95 -14.91 -5.90
CA SER A 67 -14.05 -15.87 -6.13
C SER A 67 -15.45 -15.25 -6.05
N LEU A 68 -15.62 -14.15 -5.30
CA LEU A 68 -16.89 -13.44 -5.17
C LEU A 68 -17.41 -12.85 -6.47
N VAL A 69 -16.55 -12.59 -7.45
CA VAL A 69 -16.95 -12.05 -8.76
C VAL A 69 -17.03 -13.13 -9.85
N GLU A 70 -16.82 -14.40 -9.50
CA GLU A 70 -16.94 -15.51 -10.44
C GLU A 70 -18.42 -15.81 -10.72
N SER A 71 -18.75 -16.06 -11.99
CA SER A 71 -20.02 -16.67 -12.37
C SER A 71 -20.00 -18.19 -12.16
N ASN A 72 -21.16 -18.84 -12.24
CA ASN A 72 -21.28 -20.30 -12.13
C ASN A 72 -20.44 -21.07 -13.15
N GLN A 73 -20.17 -20.48 -14.32
CA GLN A 73 -19.33 -21.08 -15.36
C GLN A 73 -17.82 -20.83 -15.14
N GLN A 74 -17.46 -19.94 -14.21
CA GLN A 74 -16.08 -19.49 -13.98
C GLN A 74 -15.55 -19.90 -12.61
N VAL A 75 -16.24 -20.82 -11.92
CA VAL A 75 -15.87 -21.29 -10.59
C VAL A 75 -14.41 -21.77 -10.58
N GLY A 76 -13.60 -21.14 -9.72
CA GLY A 76 -12.17 -21.45 -9.54
C GLY A 76 -11.21 -20.67 -10.44
N PHE A 77 -11.69 -19.77 -11.31
CA PHE A 77 -10.85 -18.99 -12.22
C PHE A 77 -9.89 -18.05 -11.46
N ALA A 78 -10.35 -17.35 -10.43
CA ALA A 78 -9.53 -16.46 -9.62
C ALA A 78 -8.37 -17.20 -8.94
N HIS A 79 -8.51 -18.50 -8.67
CA HIS A 79 -7.43 -19.33 -8.13
C HIS A 79 -6.57 -20.00 -9.22
N LEU A 80 -7.10 -20.18 -10.43
CA LEU A 80 -6.37 -20.78 -11.55
C LEU A 80 -5.46 -19.78 -12.26
N LEU A 81 -5.94 -18.56 -12.50
CA LEU A 81 -5.20 -17.53 -13.27
C LEU A 81 -3.80 -17.24 -12.72
N PRO A 82 -3.58 -17.05 -11.40
CA PRO A 82 -2.24 -16.84 -10.87
C PRO A 82 -1.31 -18.03 -11.13
N ARG A 83 -1.83 -19.27 -11.06
CA ARG A 83 -1.03 -20.48 -11.34
C ARG A 83 -0.58 -20.52 -12.79
N LEU A 84 -1.43 -20.13 -13.73
CA LEU A 84 -1.06 -20.04 -15.15
C LEU A 84 0.04 -18.99 -15.38
N ALA A 85 -0.10 -17.81 -14.76
CA ALA A 85 0.90 -16.74 -14.86
C ALA A 85 2.27 -17.13 -14.28
N LEU A 86 2.33 -18.07 -13.32
CA LEU A 86 3.59 -18.61 -12.81
C LEU A 86 4.26 -19.62 -13.76
N THR A 87 3.48 -20.25 -14.65
CA THR A 87 3.97 -21.32 -15.54
C THR A 87 4.35 -20.83 -16.93
N HIS A 88 3.78 -19.71 -17.38
CA HIS A 88 3.98 -19.21 -18.73
C HIS A 88 4.13 -17.69 -18.75
N SER A 89 5.02 -17.20 -19.60
CA SER A 89 5.21 -15.78 -19.86
C SER A 89 5.75 -15.62 -21.27
N ASP A 90 5.20 -14.66 -22.03
CA ASP A 90 5.66 -14.37 -23.39
C ASP A 90 7.11 -13.83 -23.43
N ASN A 91 7.54 -13.19 -22.33
CA ASN A 91 8.87 -12.57 -22.23
C ASN A 91 9.96 -13.49 -21.66
N PHE A 92 9.61 -14.69 -21.19
CA PHE A 92 10.55 -15.59 -20.52
C PHE A 92 10.44 -17.01 -21.08
N THR A 93 11.58 -17.64 -21.34
CA THR A 93 11.60 -19.10 -21.54
C THR A 93 11.24 -19.81 -20.23
N ALA A 94 10.75 -21.05 -20.31
CA ALA A 94 10.34 -21.82 -19.14
C ALA A 94 11.46 -21.98 -18.09
N SER A 95 12.72 -22.16 -18.52
CA SER A 95 13.88 -22.27 -17.63
C SER A 95 14.24 -20.94 -16.96
N GLN A 96 14.14 -19.82 -17.67
CA GLN A 96 14.34 -18.50 -17.10
C GLN A 96 13.27 -18.17 -16.06
N LEU A 97 11.99 -18.48 -16.35
CA LEU A 97 10.89 -18.26 -15.42
C LEU A 97 11.05 -19.11 -14.14
N GLN A 98 11.44 -20.38 -14.30
CA GLN A 98 11.75 -21.24 -13.15
C GLN A 98 12.91 -20.70 -12.32
N SER A 99 13.99 -20.26 -12.97
CA SER A 99 15.16 -19.70 -12.29
C SER A 99 14.81 -18.41 -11.54
N PHE A 100 14.02 -17.54 -12.18
CA PHE A 100 13.52 -16.30 -11.57
C PHE A 100 12.72 -16.58 -10.29
N TRP A 101 11.74 -17.49 -10.35
CA TRP A 101 10.93 -17.82 -9.17
C TRP A 101 11.76 -18.44 -8.06
N GLN A 102 12.66 -19.36 -8.38
CA GLN A 102 13.56 -19.96 -7.39
C GLN A 102 14.42 -18.90 -6.68
N GLN A 103 14.96 -17.93 -7.41
CA GLN A 103 15.76 -16.84 -6.83
C GLN A 103 14.92 -15.89 -5.98
N SER A 104 13.65 -15.67 -6.35
CA SER A 104 12.74 -14.79 -5.60
C SER A 104 12.23 -15.41 -4.30
N ILE A 105 12.06 -16.73 -4.25
CA ILE A 105 11.46 -17.44 -3.11
C ILE A 105 12.52 -17.95 -2.15
N ASP A 106 13.71 -18.35 -2.64
CA ASP A 106 14.78 -18.90 -1.81
C ASP A 106 15.58 -17.76 -1.13
N PRO A 107 15.46 -17.58 0.20
CA PRO A 107 16.18 -16.54 0.91
C PRO A 107 17.70 -16.75 0.89
N GLN A 108 18.18 -17.97 0.64
CA GLN A 108 19.61 -18.31 0.63
C GLN A 108 20.28 -18.07 -0.73
N ARG A 109 19.54 -17.81 -1.81
CA ARG A 109 20.14 -17.54 -3.14
C ARG A 109 20.38 -16.06 -3.37
N PRO A 110 21.55 -15.63 -3.89
CA PRO A 110 21.80 -14.23 -4.17
C PRO A 110 20.76 -13.66 -5.15
N LEU A 111 20.36 -12.40 -4.93
CA LEU A 111 19.53 -11.66 -5.89
C LEU A 111 20.26 -11.59 -7.23
N PRO A 112 19.54 -11.61 -8.37
CA PRO A 112 20.16 -11.40 -9.67
C PRO A 112 20.93 -10.08 -9.64
N SER A 113 22.22 -10.12 -9.95
CA SER A 113 23.04 -8.92 -10.12
C SER A 113 22.43 -8.12 -11.27
N GLY A 114 22.01 -6.89 -11.03
CA GLY A 114 21.33 -6.02 -12.01
C GLY A 114 22.19 -5.53 -13.17
N GLY A 115 23.01 -6.40 -13.78
CA GLY A 115 24.04 -6.05 -14.75
C GLY A 115 23.93 -6.68 -16.14
N GLU A 116 22.97 -7.55 -16.44
CA GLU A 116 22.91 -8.25 -17.75
C GLU A 116 21.52 -8.29 -18.37
N LEU A 117 20.80 -7.17 -18.35
CA LEU A 117 19.64 -6.96 -19.23
C LEU A 117 19.82 -5.62 -19.97
N LEU A 118 20.72 -5.65 -20.96
CA LEU A 118 20.79 -4.73 -22.09
C LEU A 118 20.88 -5.57 -23.37
#